data_AF-R6PR61-F1
#
_entry.id   AF-R6PR61-F1
#
_cell.length_a   1.000
_cell.length_b   1.000
_cell.length_c   1.000
_cell.angle_alpha   90.00
_cell.angle_beta   90.00
_cell.angle_gamma   90.00
#
_symmetry.space_group_name_H-M   'P 1'
#
loop_
_entity.id
_entity.type
_entity.pdbx_description
1 polymer ?
#
loop_
_entity_poly.entity_id
_entity_poly.type
_entity_poly.pdbx_seq_one_letter_code
_entity_poly.pdbx_strand_id
1 'polypeptide(L)'
;MLLDAFDGFEISFAGISPFCEPSMSVSGCSQQVQSNVSFSTERRYFANGEKVKVTAKINSSATGTYRLLEESKEFTVENMPEYITSVDGLDLTALYKERDDFVTAESAKAVGTNYLFGESFSVGQDGIWGLPIFEIVTSEIENVYIVSLKSNKLANVTSSYSPINKICFIYHLVCSNERGEKYNAYINLSAENVVKYPDGTVKWGTESADSLDFQVELSTKSIDDIVSKSIISLSADYDTKKIQ
;
A
#
# COMPACT_ATOMS: atom_id res chain seq x y z
N MET A 1 12.22 7.93 47.24
CA MET A 1 11.07 8.76 46.85
C MET A 1 10.26 8.00 45.81
N LEU A 2 8.94 8.18 45.79
CA LEU A 2 8.07 7.53 44.82
C LEU A 2 7.87 8.46 43.63
N LEU A 3 8.02 7.96 42.40
CA LEU A 3 7.77 8.69 41.16
C LEU A 3 6.57 8.08 40.46
N ASP A 4 5.64 8.93 40.03
CA ASP A 4 4.64 8.54 39.03
C ASP A 4 5.26 8.76 37.65
N ALA A 5 5.59 7.66 36.96
CA ALA A 5 6.22 7.73 35.64
C ALA A 5 5.25 8.14 34.53
N PHE A 6 3.94 8.00 34.75
CA PHE A 6 2.92 8.22 33.73
C PHE A 6 2.14 9.52 33.92
N ASP A 7 2.36 10.23 35.02
CA ASP A 7 1.88 11.61 35.20
C ASP A 7 2.61 12.56 34.23
N GLY A 8 1.85 13.21 33.35
CA GLY A 8 2.35 14.05 32.27
C GLY A 8 3.05 13.31 31.12
N PHE A 9 3.01 11.97 31.10
CA PHE A 9 3.53 11.16 29.99
C PHE A 9 2.53 11.13 28.83
N GLU A 10 3.02 11.34 27.62
CA GLU A 10 2.21 11.28 26.41
C GLU A 10 2.77 10.24 25.44
N ILE A 11 1.86 9.54 24.76
CA ILE A 11 2.19 8.66 23.65
C ILE A 11 1.34 9.05 22.45
N SER A 12 1.98 9.06 21.29
CA SER A 12 1.35 9.23 19.98
C SER A 12 1.79 8.11 19.06
N PHE A 13 1.06 7.91 17.97
CA PHE A 13 1.37 6.88 16.99
C PHE A 13 1.51 7.52 15.61
N ALA A 14 2.45 7.02 14.81
CA ALA A 14 2.66 7.44 13.44
C ALA A 14 2.83 6.21 12.54
N GLY A 15 2.47 6.35 11.26
CA GLY A 15 2.54 5.26 10.27
C GLY A 15 1.18 4.79 9.81
N ILE A 16 1.15 3.61 9.19
CA ILE A 16 -0.04 2.98 8.59
C ILE A 16 -0.15 1.58 9.18
N SER A 17 -1.31 1.24 9.74
CA SER A 17 -1.57 -0.07 10.33
C SER A 17 -1.33 -1.19 9.31
N PRO A 18 -0.57 -2.26 9.66
CA PRO A 18 -0.15 -2.66 11.01
C PRO A 18 1.25 -2.17 11.45
N PHE A 19 1.80 -1.17 10.78
CA PHE A 19 3.14 -0.64 11.00
C PHE A 19 3.12 0.70 11.75
N CYS A 20 2.25 0.85 12.75
CA CYS A 20 2.20 2.07 13.57
C CYS A 20 3.30 2.04 14.63
N GLU A 21 4.17 3.05 14.64
CA GLU A 21 5.28 3.19 15.58
C GLU A 21 4.90 4.18 16.71
N PRO A 22 5.10 3.80 17.99
CA PRO A 22 4.84 4.70 19.12
C PRO A 22 5.93 5.77 19.22
N SER A 23 5.51 7.01 19.42
CA SER A 23 6.35 8.14 19.79
C SER A 23 5.98 8.59 21.20
N MET A 24 6.95 8.54 22.10
CA MET A 24 6.77 8.83 23.52
C MET A 24 7.34 10.20 23.86
N SER A 25 6.57 11.00 24.58
CA SER A 25 7.00 12.29 25.09
C SER A 25 6.95 12.31 26.62
N VAL A 26 8.04 12.81 27.21
CA VAL A 26 8.19 13.01 28.65
C VAL A 26 8.18 14.50 29.04
N SER A 27 7.94 15.41 28.09
CA SER A 27 8.04 16.85 28.33
C SER A 27 7.06 17.36 29.38
N GLY A 28 5.91 16.69 29.54
CA GLY A 28 4.92 16.99 30.57
C GLY A 28 5.21 16.36 31.93
N CYS A 29 6.15 15.41 32.02
CA CYS A 29 6.49 14.73 33.27
C CYS A 29 7.30 15.64 34.20
N SER A 30 7.38 15.27 35.49
CA SER A 30 8.30 15.92 36.43
C SER A 30 9.78 15.83 36.00
N GLN A 31 10.61 16.80 36.42
CA GLN A 31 12.05 16.78 36.12
C GLN A 31 12.75 15.49 36.58
N GLN A 32 12.30 14.92 37.70
CA GLN A 32 12.84 13.68 38.23
C GLN A 32 12.54 12.50 37.30
N VAL A 33 11.33 12.42 36.73
CA VAL A 33 10.98 11.39 35.74
C VAL A 33 11.79 11.59 34.47
N GLN A 34 11.82 12.80 33.92
CA GLN A 34 12.56 13.12 32.70
C GLN A 34 14.05 12.75 32.77
N SER A 35 14.67 12.90 33.95
CA SER A 35 16.10 12.65 34.14
C SER A 35 16.44 11.21 34.53
N ASN A 36 15.50 10.46 35.12
CA ASN A 36 15.80 9.20 35.81
C ASN A 36 14.98 8.00 35.33
N VAL A 37 14.05 8.17 34.38
CA VAL A 37 13.18 7.08 33.90
C VAL A 37 13.32 6.94 32.39
N SER A 38 13.53 5.71 31.93
CA SER A 38 13.47 5.32 30.52
C SER A 38 12.17 4.58 30.22
N PHE A 39 11.63 4.74 29.02
CA PHE A 39 10.42 4.08 28.55
C PHE A 39 10.72 3.17 27.36
N SER A 40 9.98 2.06 27.26
CA SER A 40 10.07 1.12 26.14
C SER A 40 8.74 0.41 25.92
N THR A 41 8.53 -0.09 24.71
CA THR A 41 7.45 -1.02 24.36
C THR A 41 7.96 -2.43 24.15
N GLU A 42 7.04 -3.38 24.16
CA GLU A 42 7.25 -4.80 23.89
C GLU A 42 7.71 -5.09 22.45
N ARG A 43 7.35 -4.22 21.50
CA ARG A 43 7.78 -4.28 20.10
C ARG A 43 7.70 -2.89 19.45
N ARG A 44 8.19 -2.82 18.21
CA ARG A 44 8.27 -1.58 17.44
C ARG A 44 6.96 -1.16 16.77
N TYR A 45 6.21 -2.11 16.21
CA TYR A 45 5.04 -1.83 15.37
C TYR A 45 3.78 -2.44 15.94
N PHE A 46 2.67 -1.74 15.74
CA PHE A 46 1.35 -2.12 16.21
C PHE A 46 0.27 -1.83 15.15
N ALA A 47 -0.79 -2.62 15.19
CA ALA A 47 -1.99 -2.41 14.39
C ALA A 47 -3.02 -1.57 15.14
N ASN A 48 -3.94 -0.95 14.41
CA ASN A 48 -5.11 -0.32 14.99
C ASN A 48 -5.90 -1.30 15.87
N GLY A 49 -6.39 -0.80 17.00
CA GLY A 49 -7.11 -1.56 18.01
C GLY A 49 -6.21 -2.36 18.96
N GLU A 50 -4.92 -2.50 18.68
CA GLU A 50 -4.00 -3.21 19.59
C GLU A 50 -3.69 -2.40 20.85
N LYS A 51 -3.42 -3.13 21.93
CA LYS A 51 -2.89 -2.58 23.17
C LYS A 51 -1.36 -2.55 23.12
N VAL A 52 -0.80 -1.43 23.57
CA VAL A 52 0.63 -1.16 23.65
C VAL A 52 1.00 -1.07 25.12
N LYS A 53 1.87 -1.96 25.58
CA LYS A 53 2.35 -1.94 26.97
C LYS A 53 3.63 -1.11 27.07
N VAL A 54 3.48 0.13 27.53
CA VAL A 54 4.64 0.97 27.85
C VAL A 54 5.18 0.56 29.22
N THR A 55 6.46 0.21 29.26
CA THR A 55 7.19 -0.14 30.48
C THR A 55 8.13 1.00 30.85
N ALA A 56 8.02 1.50 32.09
CA ALA A 56 8.89 2.49 32.69
C ALA A 56 9.97 1.80 33.53
N LYS A 57 11.21 2.26 33.42
CA LYS A 57 12.33 1.71 34.19
C LYS A 57 13.21 2.82 34.74
N ILE A 58 13.54 2.74 36.03
CA ILE A 58 14.49 3.66 36.66
C ILE A 58 15.89 3.40 36.11
N ASN A 59 16.56 4.48 35.71
CA ASN A 59 17.95 4.46 35.27
C ASN A 59 18.84 3.90 36.38
N SER A 60 19.85 3.10 36.01
CA SER A 60 20.67 2.35 36.98
C SER A 60 21.27 3.23 38.07
N SER A 61 21.71 4.44 37.73
CA SER A 61 22.25 5.47 38.64
C SER A 61 21.28 5.98 39.71
N ALA A 62 19.97 5.76 39.54
CA ALA A 62 18.89 6.33 40.37
C ALA A 62 18.12 5.28 41.20
N THR A 63 18.44 4.00 41.03
CA THR A 63 17.71 2.84 41.62
C THR A 63 17.73 2.77 43.16
N GLY A 64 18.73 3.35 43.82
CA GLY A 64 18.79 3.43 45.29
C GLY A 64 17.99 4.59 45.90
N THR A 65 17.55 5.53 45.07
CA THR A 65 16.94 6.79 45.51
C THR A 65 15.45 6.84 45.20
N TYR A 66 15.05 6.29 44.05
CA TYR A 66 13.69 6.35 43.55
C TYR A 66 13.05 4.97 43.42
N ARG A 67 11.72 4.93 43.46
CA ARG A 67 10.87 3.79 43.13
C ARG A 67 9.71 4.29 42.27
N LEU A 68 9.20 3.43 41.37
CA LEU A 68 8.04 3.78 40.56
C LEU A 68 6.75 3.43 41.31
N LEU A 69 5.73 4.27 41.15
CA LEU A 69 4.36 3.96 41.58
C LEU A 69 3.79 2.82 40.73
N GLU A 70 3.95 2.92 39.42
CA GLU A 70 3.58 1.91 38.43
C GLU A 70 4.74 1.71 37.45
N GLU A 71 5.02 0.45 37.10
CA GLU A 71 6.10 0.10 36.17
C GLU A 71 5.61 -0.05 34.73
N SER A 72 4.30 -0.16 34.50
CA SER A 72 3.75 -0.27 33.16
C SER A 72 2.33 0.26 33.05
N LYS A 73 1.99 0.79 31.88
CA LYS A 73 0.65 1.25 31.53
C LYS A 73 0.31 0.85 30.09
N GLU A 74 -0.95 0.52 29.85
CA GLU A 74 -1.45 0.16 28.53
C GLU A 74 -2.10 1.35 27.82
N PHE A 75 -1.84 1.46 26.52
CA PHE A 75 -2.43 2.44 25.61
C PHE A 75 -3.04 1.72 24.42
N THR A 76 -4.08 2.29 23.79
CA THR A 76 -4.67 1.72 22.57
C THR A 76 -4.17 2.48 21.35
N VAL A 77 -3.84 1.76 20.28
CA VAL A 77 -3.62 2.37 18.97
C VAL A 77 -4.99 2.63 18.33
N GLU A 78 -5.32 3.88 18.07
CA GLU A 78 -6.62 4.27 17.51
C GLU A 78 -6.43 5.33 16.43
N ASN A 79 -7.39 5.39 15.50
CA ASN A 79 -7.47 6.42 14.47
C ASN A 79 -6.21 6.51 13.58
N MET A 80 -5.55 5.40 13.27
CA MET A 80 -4.46 5.36 12.28
C MET A 80 -5.00 5.02 10.88
N PRO A 81 -4.32 5.44 9.80
CA PRO A 81 -4.57 4.91 8.46
C PRO A 81 -4.30 3.40 8.40
N GLU A 82 -4.95 2.69 7.48
CA GLU A 82 -4.82 1.24 7.32
C GLU A 82 -4.70 0.82 5.86
N TYR A 83 -3.84 -0.15 5.58
CA TYR A 83 -3.86 -0.84 4.28
C TYR A 83 -5.14 -1.65 4.14
N ILE A 84 -5.85 -1.47 3.02
CA ILE A 84 -7.10 -2.19 2.78
C ILE A 84 -6.84 -3.67 2.50
N THR A 85 -7.72 -4.54 2.99
CA THR A 85 -7.74 -5.97 2.66
C THR A 85 -9.03 -6.40 1.95
N SER A 86 -10.00 -5.48 1.87
CA SER A 86 -11.22 -5.58 1.07
C SER A 86 -11.61 -4.20 0.56
N VAL A 87 -12.40 -4.15 -0.50
CA VAL A 87 -13.03 -2.93 -1.02
C VAL A 87 -14.43 -2.68 -0.44
N ASP A 88 -14.96 -3.64 0.32
CA ASP A 88 -16.33 -3.60 0.82
C ASP A 88 -16.56 -2.37 1.71
N GLY A 89 -17.53 -1.53 1.34
CA GLY A 89 -17.89 -0.33 2.10
C GLY A 89 -16.91 0.84 1.97
N LEU A 90 -15.98 0.81 1.01
CA LEU A 90 -15.09 1.93 0.71
C LEU A 90 -15.65 2.78 -0.44
N ASP A 91 -15.45 4.10 -0.34
CA ASP A 91 -15.66 5.00 -1.47
C ASP A 91 -14.39 5.03 -2.33
N LEU A 92 -14.45 4.39 -3.49
CA LEU A 92 -13.35 4.32 -4.46
C LEU A 92 -13.54 5.26 -5.65
N THR A 93 -14.47 6.21 -5.56
CA THR A 93 -14.82 7.12 -6.67
C THR A 93 -13.61 7.89 -7.18
N ALA A 94 -12.76 8.41 -6.28
CA ALA A 94 -11.55 9.14 -6.65
C ALA A 94 -10.55 8.23 -7.38
N LEU A 95 -10.35 7.00 -6.90
CA LEU A 95 -9.45 6.03 -7.52
C LEU A 95 -9.92 5.65 -8.93
N TYR A 96 -11.22 5.37 -9.09
CA TYR A 96 -11.76 5.04 -10.41
C TYR A 96 -11.67 6.21 -11.39
N LYS A 97 -11.88 7.44 -10.92
CA LYS A 97 -11.70 8.62 -11.76
C LYS A 97 -10.25 8.76 -12.23
N GLU A 98 -9.27 8.71 -11.32
CA GLU A 98 -7.85 8.81 -11.68
C GLU A 98 -7.40 7.66 -12.59
N ARG A 99 -7.93 6.45 -12.37
CA ARG A 99 -7.71 5.30 -13.27
C ARG A 99 -8.21 5.59 -14.68
N ASP A 100 -9.42 6.11 -14.81
CA ASP A 100 -10.04 6.38 -16.11
C ASP A 100 -9.32 7.53 -16.85
N ASP A 101 -8.91 8.56 -16.11
CA ASP A 101 -8.09 9.68 -16.62
C ASP A 101 -6.71 9.17 -17.08
N PHE A 102 -6.07 8.28 -16.30
CA PHE A 102 -4.80 7.64 -16.66
C PHE A 102 -4.92 6.79 -17.94
N VAL A 103 -5.92 5.90 -18.02
CA VAL A 103 -6.14 5.04 -19.20
C VAL A 103 -6.39 5.89 -20.45
N THR A 104 -7.17 6.96 -20.32
CA THR A 104 -7.44 7.89 -21.42
C THR A 104 -6.15 8.58 -21.89
N ALA A 105 -5.35 9.10 -20.94
CA ALA A 105 -4.10 9.79 -21.26
C ALA A 105 -3.06 8.84 -21.90
N GLU A 106 -2.84 7.66 -21.32
CA GLU A 106 -1.90 6.68 -21.85
C GLU A 106 -2.34 6.12 -23.20
N SER A 107 -3.64 5.95 -23.41
CA SER A 107 -4.19 5.55 -24.70
C SER A 107 -3.89 6.56 -25.79
N ALA A 108 -4.02 7.86 -25.50
CA ALA A 108 -3.69 8.93 -26.43
C ALA A 108 -2.18 9.00 -26.74
N LYS A 109 -1.32 8.74 -25.74
CA LYS A 109 0.14 8.70 -25.91
C LYS A 109 0.63 7.52 -26.75
N ALA A 110 -0.08 6.39 -26.69
CA ALA A 110 0.30 5.17 -27.40
C ALA A 110 0.20 5.33 -28.94
N VAL A 111 -0.72 6.16 -29.43
CA VAL A 111 -0.94 6.40 -30.86
C VAL A 111 0.32 6.97 -31.53
N GLY A 112 0.71 6.37 -32.65
CA GLY A 112 1.92 6.70 -33.40
C GLY A 112 3.19 6.07 -32.85
N THR A 113 3.09 5.22 -31.82
CA THR A 113 4.25 4.61 -31.15
C THR A 113 4.19 3.08 -31.15
N ASN A 114 5.31 2.46 -30.77
CA ASN A 114 5.42 1.03 -30.48
C ASN A 114 5.42 0.76 -28.96
N TYR A 115 4.71 1.60 -28.20
CA TYR A 115 4.58 1.47 -26.75
C TYR A 115 3.11 1.58 -26.36
N LEU A 116 2.65 0.63 -25.55
CA LEU A 116 1.32 0.67 -24.95
C LEU A 116 1.51 0.84 -23.45
N PHE A 117 1.18 2.03 -22.94
CA PHE A 117 1.23 2.35 -21.52
C PHE A 117 2.67 2.21 -20.95
N GLY A 118 3.66 2.67 -21.74
CA GLY A 118 5.08 2.57 -21.40
C GLY A 118 5.73 1.23 -21.72
N GLU A 119 4.95 0.17 -21.93
CA GLU A 119 5.45 -1.16 -22.26
C GLU A 119 5.64 -1.35 -23.76
N SER A 120 6.71 -2.04 -24.17
CA SER A 120 6.97 -2.33 -25.58
C SER A 120 5.83 -3.15 -26.17
N PHE A 121 5.19 -2.61 -27.21
CA PHE A 121 4.06 -3.23 -27.88
C PHE A 121 4.12 -2.94 -29.38
N SER A 122 3.93 -3.96 -30.19
CA SER A 122 4.03 -3.86 -31.64
C SER A 122 2.80 -4.48 -32.27
N VAL A 123 2.16 -3.74 -33.17
CA VAL A 123 1.05 -4.27 -33.98
C VAL A 123 1.62 -4.79 -35.31
N GLY A 124 1.55 -6.10 -35.55
CA GLY A 124 2.14 -6.74 -36.73
C GLY A 124 2.58 -8.19 -36.49
N GLN A 125 2.70 -8.98 -37.56
CA GLN A 125 3.18 -10.37 -37.49
C GLN A 125 4.71 -10.47 -37.33
N ASP A 126 5.14 -11.53 -36.65
CA ASP A 126 6.52 -11.98 -36.47
C ASP A 126 7.39 -11.75 -37.72
N GLY A 127 8.48 -10.99 -37.56
CA GLY A 127 9.57 -10.89 -38.55
C GLY A 127 9.71 -9.55 -39.28
N ILE A 128 8.80 -8.60 -39.10
CA ILE A 128 8.97 -7.20 -39.53
C ILE A 128 8.85 -6.30 -38.29
N TRP A 129 9.73 -5.31 -38.17
CA TRP A 129 9.66 -4.26 -37.14
C TRP A 129 8.21 -3.79 -37.02
N GLY A 130 7.61 -4.00 -35.84
CA GLY A 130 6.18 -3.77 -35.61
C GLY A 130 5.71 -2.43 -36.14
N LEU A 131 4.49 -2.41 -36.70
CA LEU A 131 3.84 -1.16 -37.06
C LEU A 131 3.45 -0.41 -35.78
N PRO A 132 3.45 0.93 -35.82
CA PRO A 132 2.95 1.73 -34.71
C PRO A 132 1.45 1.54 -34.54
N ILE A 133 1.01 1.74 -33.30
CA ILE A 133 -0.41 1.78 -32.94
C ILE A 133 -1.03 2.97 -33.66
N PHE A 134 -2.04 2.72 -34.48
CA PHE A 134 -2.79 3.78 -35.16
C PHE A 134 -3.94 4.28 -34.31
N GLU A 135 -4.63 3.36 -33.63
CA GLU A 135 -5.79 3.66 -32.79
C GLU A 135 -5.94 2.61 -31.69
N ILE A 136 -6.47 3.03 -30.54
CA ILE A 136 -7.05 2.12 -29.54
C ILE A 136 -8.56 2.11 -29.76
N VAL A 137 -9.04 1.01 -30.34
CA VAL A 137 -10.42 0.82 -30.81
C VAL A 137 -11.37 0.61 -29.62
N THR A 138 -10.95 -0.19 -28.65
CA THR A 138 -11.70 -0.44 -27.40
C THR A 138 -10.75 -0.60 -26.22
N SER A 139 -11.26 -0.30 -25.03
CA SER A 139 -10.60 -0.54 -23.74
C SER A 139 -11.66 -0.91 -22.72
N GLU A 140 -11.69 -2.17 -22.31
CA GLU A 140 -12.73 -2.73 -21.44
C GLU A 140 -12.10 -3.38 -20.21
N ILE A 141 -12.69 -3.16 -19.02
CA ILE A 141 -12.30 -3.85 -17.81
C ILE A 141 -12.96 -5.22 -17.80
N GLU A 142 -12.14 -6.26 -17.72
CA GLU A 142 -12.57 -7.66 -17.71
C GLU A 142 -12.66 -8.21 -16.29
N ASN A 143 -11.65 -7.89 -15.47
CA ASN A 143 -11.56 -8.39 -14.11
C ASN A 143 -10.96 -7.33 -13.19
N VAL A 144 -11.38 -7.33 -11.94
CA VAL A 144 -10.75 -6.55 -10.89
C VAL A 144 -10.36 -7.48 -9.75
N TYR A 145 -9.17 -7.30 -9.19
CA TYR A 145 -8.68 -8.08 -8.06
C TYR A 145 -8.20 -7.15 -6.95
N ILE A 146 -8.36 -7.59 -5.71
CA ILE A 146 -7.56 -7.11 -4.60
C ILE A 146 -6.52 -8.19 -4.25
N VAL A 147 -5.29 -7.74 -4.07
CA VAL A 147 -4.15 -8.56 -3.70
C VAL A 147 -3.60 -7.99 -2.40
N SER A 148 -3.40 -8.81 -1.37
CA SER A 148 -2.96 -8.36 -0.04
C SER A 148 -1.91 -9.29 0.53
N LEU A 149 -0.83 -8.74 1.05
CA LEU A 149 0.26 -9.52 1.61
C LEU A 149 -0.25 -10.33 2.80
N LYS A 150 0.05 -11.62 2.82
CA LYS A 150 -0.39 -12.51 3.92
C LYS A 150 0.19 -12.05 5.25
N SER A 151 -0.59 -12.21 6.33
CA SER A 151 -0.16 -11.75 7.66
C SER A 151 1.16 -12.37 8.13
N ASN A 152 1.44 -13.63 7.77
CA ASN A 152 2.68 -14.30 8.11
C ASN A 152 3.91 -13.82 7.30
N LYS A 153 3.69 -12.98 6.28
CA LYS A 153 4.75 -12.37 5.45
C LYS A 153 5.07 -10.93 5.86
N LEU A 154 4.17 -10.25 6.59
CA LEU A 154 4.37 -8.87 7.07
C LEU A 154 5.66 -8.68 7.88
N ALA A 155 6.06 -9.69 8.67
CA ALA A 155 7.28 -9.64 9.47
C ALA A 155 8.58 -9.54 8.64
N ASN A 156 8.53 -9.89 7.36
CA ASN A 156 9.68 -9.88 6.45
C ASN A 156 9.74 -8.62 5.58
N VAL A 157 8.81 -7.68 5.76
CA VAL A 157 8.81 -6.41 5.04
C VAL A 157 9.98 -5.57 5.57
N THR A 158 11.11 -5.64 4.88
CA THR A 158 12.38 -5.02 5.29
C THR A 158 12.76 -3.80 4.47
N SER A 159 12.19 -3.61 3.27
CA SER A 159 12.30 -2.37 2.48
C SER A 159 11.38 -2.35 1.23
N SER A 160 10.98 -1.12 0.88
CA SER A 160 10.37 -0.48 -0.30
C SER A 160 9.95 -1.18 -1.62
N TYR A 161 10.10 -2.50 -1.84
CA TYR A 161 9.84 -3.06 -3.20
C TYR A 161 8.63 -3.98 -3.34
N SER A 162 8.01 -4.38 -2.24
CA SER A 162 6.81 -5.23 -2.27
C SER A 162 5.67 -4.48 -1.63
N PRO A 163 4.67 -4.05 -2.41
CA PRO A 163 3.57 -3.30 -1.87
C PRO A 163 2.74 -4.18 -0.95
N ILE A 164 2.20 -3.57 0.10
CA ILE A 164 1.44 -4.31 1.12
C ILE A 164 0.13 -4.87 0.54
N ASN A 165 -0.46 -4.14 -0.40
CA ASN A 165 -1.63 -4.53 -1.15
C ASN A 165 -1.65 -3.87 -2.54
N LYS A 166 -2.54 -4.35 -3.40
CA LYS A 166 -2.86 -3.75 -4.69
C LYS A 166 -4.34 -3.91 -5.02
N ILE A 167 -4.92 -2.93 -5.71
CA ILE A 167 -6.11 -3.15 -6.54
C ILE A 167 -5.64 -3.23 -7.99
N CYS A 168 -5.93 -4.36 -8.63
CA CYS A 168 -5.51 -4.69 -9.99
C CYS A 168 -6.72 -4.64 -10.93
N PHE A 169 -6.64 -3.81 -11.97
CA PHE A 169 -7.65 -3.69 -13.03
C PHE A 169 -7.13 -4.37 -14.29
N ILE A 170 -7.74 -5.49 -14.65
CA ILE A 170 -7.40 -6.24 -15.86
C ILE A 170 -8.21 -5.68 -17.02
N TYR A 171 -7.52 -5.07 -17.97
CA TYR A 171 -8.10 -4.54 -19.20
C TYR A 171 -7.86 -5.47 -20.38
N HIS A 172 -8.86 -5.56 -21.26
CA HIS A 172 -8.70 -5.98 -22.64
C HIS A 172 -8.77 -4.74 -23.54
N LEU A 173 -7.70 -4.51 -24.31
CA LEU A 173 -7.62 -3.46 -25.30
C LEU A 173 -7.56 -4.08 -26.70
N VAL A 174 -8.23 -3.43 -27.64
CA VAL A 174 -8.10 -3.72 -29.06
C VAL A 174 -7.41 -2.54 -29.73
N CYS A 175 -6.20 -2.77 -30.24
CA CYS A 175 -5.44 -1.78 -30.99
C CYS A 175 -5.58 -2.06 -32.49
N SER A 176 -5.50 -1.02 -33.33
CA SER A 176 -5.38 -1.18 -34.77
C SER A 176 -4.07 -0.58 -35.31
N ASN A 177 -3.61 -1.07 -36.45
CA ASN A 177 -2.56 -0.43 -37.23
C ASN A 177 -3.16 0.42 -38.37
N GLU A 178 -2.32 1.12 -39.12
CA GLU A 178 -2.73 1.97 -40.26
C GLU A 178 -3.48 1.20 -41.37
N ARG A 179 -3.36 -0.14 -41.38
CA ARG A 179 -4.03 -1.03 -42.34
C ARG A 179 -5.41 -1.48 -41.84
N GLY A 180 -5.80 -1.08 -40.64
CA GLY A 180 -7.04 -1.49 -39.97
C GLY A 180 -7.00 -2.91 -39.41
N GLU A 181 -5.82 -3.56 -39.36
CA GLU A 181 -5.66 -4.87 -38.73
C GLU A 181 -5.74 -4.69 -37.21
N LYS A 182 -6.48 -5.59 -36.53
CA LYS A 182 -6.76 -5.51 -35.10
C LYS A 182 -5.90 -6.47 -34.29
N TYR A 183 -5.42 -6.00 -33.15
CA TYR A 183 -4.56 -6.75 -32.24
C TYR A 183 -5.06 -6.60 -30.80
N ASN A 184 -5.05 -7.71 -30.07
CA ASN A 184 -5.42 -7.72 -28.66
C ASN A 184 -4.21 -7.41 -27.80
N ALA A 185 -4.44 -6.60 -26.76
CA ALA A 185 -3.53 -6.38 -25.67
C ALA A 185 -4.28 -6.56 -24.35
N TYR A 186 -3.59 -7.11 -23.35
CA TYR A 186 -4.14 -7.36 -22.03
C TYR A 186 -3.26 -6.69 -21.00
N ILE A 187 -3.82 -5.76 -20.23
CA ILE A 187 -3.07 -4.94 -19.28
C ILE A 187 -3.55 -5.24 -17.86
N ASN A 188 -2.62 -5.38 -16.92
CA ASN A 188 -2.93 -5.18 -15.51
C ASN A 188 -2.48 -3.78 -15.11
N LEU A 189 -3.44 -2.92 -14.78
CA LEU A 189 -3.20 -1.62 -14.18
C LEU A 189 -3.38 -1.75 -12.66
N SER A 190 -2.32 -1.52 -11.89
CA SER A 190 -2.30 -1.74 -10.44
C SER A 190 -2.16 -0.44 -9.66
N ALA A 191 -3.12 -0.16 -8.77
CA ALA A 191 -2.96 0.81 -7.70
C ALA A 191 -2.31 0.09 -6.50
N GLU A 192 -1.10 0.48 -6.13
CA GLU A 192 -0.33 -0.17 -5.06
C GLU A 192 -0.45 0.58 -3.73
N ASN A 193 -0.29 -0.12 -2.60
CA ASN A 193 -0.31 0.48 -1.25
C ASN A 193 -1.56 1.33 -1.02
N VAL A 194 -2.74 0.75 -1.29
CA VAL A 194 -4.03 1.41 -1.13
C VAL A 194 -4.38 1.50 0.36
N VAL A 195 -4.55 2.72 0.84
CA VAL A 195 -4.67 3.07 2.26
C VAL A 195 -5.98 3.79 2.51
N LYS A 196 -6.72 3.35 3.52
CA LYS A 196 -7.88 4.03 4.06
C LYS A 196 -7.46 4.90 5.25
N TYR A 197 -7.85 6.17 5.24
CA TYR A 197 -7.63 7.09 6.35
C TYR A 197 -8.84 7.13 7.30
N PRO A 198 -8.65 7.59 8.56
CA PRO A 198 -9.73 7.67 9.55
C PRO A 198 -10.93 8.54 9.13
N ASP A 199 -10.71 9.53 8.27
CA ASP A 199 -11.75 10.39 7.71
C ASP A 199 -12.57 9.71 6.59
N GLY A 200 -12.22 8.47 6.23
CA GLY A 200 -12.86 7.69 5.18
C GLY A 200 -12.24 7.86 3.80
N THR A 201 -11.26 8.76 3.63
CA THR A 201 -10.58 8.93 2.34
C THR A 201 -9.70 7.74 2.01
N VAL A 202 -9.56 7.44 0.71
CA VAL A 202 -8.69 6.40 0.19
C VAL A 202 -7.61 7.04 -0.66
N LYS A 203 -6.36 6.65 -0.43
CA LYS A 203 -5.21 7.07 -1.25
C LYS A 203 -4.34 5.87 -1.61
N TRP A 204 -3.44 6.01 -2.58
CA TRP A 204 -2.59 4.92 -3.06
C TRP A 204 -1.32 5.47 -3.72
N GLY A 205 -0.32 4.60 -3.85
CA GLY A 205 0.84 4.88 -4.68
C GLY A 205 2.09 4.06 -4.33
N THR A 206 3.03 4.00 -5.26
CA THR A 206 4.21 3.13 -5.15
C THR A 206 5.24 3.63 -4.14
N GLU A 207 5.66 4.88 -4.26
CA GLU A 207 6.62 5.51 -3.35
C GLU A 207 5.94 6.00 -2.06
N SER A 208 4.70 6.46 -2.17
CA SER A 208 3.88 6.93 -1.06
C SER A 208 2.41 6.84 -1.42
N ALA A 209 1.54 6.78 -0.41
CA ALA A 209 0.09 6.81 -0.62
C ALA A 209 -0.41 8.14 -1.24
N ASP A 210 0.42 9.19 -1.32
CA ASP A 210 0.07 10.47 -1.94
C ASP A 210 0.52 10.58 -3.42
N SER A 211 1.19 9.55 -3.96
CA SER A 211 1.67 9.57 -5.35
C SER A 211 0.53 9.45 -6.36
N LEU A 212 -0.55 8.74 -6.01
CA LEU A 212 -1.73 8.50 -6.86
C LEU A 212 -1.39 7.93 -8.24
N ASP A 213 -0.33 7.11 -8.30
CA ASP A 213 0.19 6.53 -9.53
C ASP A 213 -0.31 5.10 -9.76
N PHE A 214 -0.05 4.57 -10.95
CA PHE A 214 -0.40 3.21 -11.33
C PHE A 214 0.80 2.49 -11.93
N GLN A 215 0.91 1.20 -11.62
CA GLN A 215 1.86 0.28 -12.25
C GLN A 215 1.19 -0.50 -13.36
N VAL A 216 1.94 -0.78 -14.43
CA VAL A 216 1.42 -1.42 -15.65
C VAL A 216 2.17 -2.71 -15.91
N GLU A 217 1.44 -3.78 -16.18
CA GLU A 217 1.98 -4.97 -16.81
C GLU A 217 1.20 -5.32 -18.08
N LEU A 218 1.93 -5.70 -19.13
CA LEU A 218 1.37 -6.05 -20.43
C LEU A 218 1.50 -7.56 -20.73
N SER A 219 0.48 -8.10 -21.39
CA SER A 219 0.51 -9.36 -22.15
C SER A 219 -0.17 -9.20 -23.50
N THR A 220 0.35 -9.89 -24.51
CA THR A 220 -0.24 -9.96 -25.86
C THR A 220 -0.95 -11.28 -26.13
N LYS A 221 -1.03 -12.18 -25.14
CA LYS A 221 -1.50 -13.56 -25.33
C LYS A 221 -2.98 -13.74 -24.99
N SER A 222 -3.37 -13.48 -23.75
CA SER A 222 -4.74 -13.66 -23.26
C SER A 222 -4.95 -13.00 -21.89
N ILE A 223 -6.23 -12.88 -21.49
CA ILE A 223 -6.63 -12.54 -20.11
C ILE A 223 -6.01 -13.53 -19.11
N ASP A 224 -6.07 -14.83 -19.41
CA ASP A 224 -5.53 -15.86 -18.51
C ASP A 224 -4.01 -15.74 -18.32
N ASP A 225 -3.27 -15.32 -19.37
CA ASP A 225 -1.83 -15.12 -19.28
C ASP A 225 -1.49 -13.91 -18.38
N ILE A 226 -2.17 -12.77 -18.55
CA ILE A 226 -1.92 -11.60 -17.69
C ILE A 226 -2.34 -11.85 -16.24
N VAL A 227 -3.46 -12.54 -16.02
CA VAL A 227 -3.91 -12.94 -14.67
C VAL A 227 -2.93 -13.93 -14.05
N SER A 228 -2.46 -14.91 -14.82
CA SER A 228 -1.47 -15.88 -14.32
C SER A 228 -0.16 -15.20 -13.93
N LYS A 229 0.32 -14.29 -14.78
CA LYS A 229 1.58 -13.56 -14.61
C LYS A 229 1.55 -12.57 -13.44
N SER A 230 0.46 -11.82 -13.29
CA SER A 230 0.42 -10.66 -12.38
C SER A 230 -0.42 -10.88 -11.11
N ILE A 231 -1.29 -11.89 -11.08
CA ILE A 231 -2.15 -12.19 -9.92
C ILE A 231 -1.81 -13.56 -9.32
N ILE A 232 -1.90 -14.63 -10.12
CA ILE A 232 -1.75 -16.01 -9.59
C ILE A 232 -0.30 -16.28 -9.16
N SER A 233 0.68 -15.73 -9.88
CA SER A 233 2.11 -15.84 -9.53
C SER A 233 2.43 -15.32 -8.12
N LEU A 234 1.64 -14.37 -7.61
CA LEU A 234 1.80 -13.76 -6.28
C LEU A 234 1.21 -14.61 -5.15
N SER A 235 0.42 -15.64 -5.46
CA SER A 235 -0.37 -16.42 -4.49
C SER A 235 0.45 -17.10 -3.38
N ALA A 236 1.75 -17.28 -3.56
CA ALA A 236 2.62 -17.79 -2.49
C ALA A 236 2.66 -16.83 -1.29
N ASP A 237 2.79 -15.53 -1.56
CA ASP A 237 3.02 -14.49 -0.56
C ASP A 237 1.79 -13.62 -0.31
N TYR A 238 0.85 -13.59 -1.25
CA TYR A 238 -0.33 -12.75 -1.20
C TYR A 238 -1.62 -13.57 -1.20
N ASP A 239 -2.62 -13.06 -0.47
CA ASP A 239 -4.01 -13.45 -0.65
C ASP A 239 -4.58 -12.67 -1.85
N THR A 240 -5.32 -13.36 -2.71
CA THR A 240 -5.89 -12.77 -3.92
C THR A 240 -7.39 -13.00 -3.93
N LYS A 241 -8.16 -11.96 -4.25
CA LYS A 241 -9.62 -12.03 -4.33
C LYS A 241 -10.09 -11.22 -5.53
N LYS A 242 -10.87 -11.86 -6.41
CA LYS A 242 -11.59 -11.14 -7.47
C LYS A 242 -12.72 -10.32 -6.84
N ILE A 243 -12.84 -9.05 -7.23
CA ILE A 243 -13.89 -8.13 -6.77
C ILE A 243 -14.82 -7.82 -7.96
N GLN A 244 -16.12 -7.78 -7.68
CA GLN A 244 -17.19 -7.57 -8.66
C GLN A 244 -17.55 -6.09 -8.78
#